data_AF-A0A934ZH29-F1
#
_entry.id   AF-A0A934ZH29-F1
#
_cell.length_a   1.000
_cell.length_b   1.000
_cell.length_c   1.000
_cell.angle_alpha   90.00
_cell.angle_beta   90.00
_cell.angle_gamma   90.00
#
_symmetry.space_group_name_H-M   'P 1'
#
loop_
_entity.id
_entity.type
_entity.pdbx_description
1 polymer ?
#
loop_
_entity_poly.entity_id
_entity_poly.type
_entity_poly.pdbx_seq_one_letter_code
_entity_poly.pdbx_strand_id
1 'polypeptide(L)'
;MATPRAKKPAAKKPATSRKKPAPTPPKKPLPAALAKRAKALHDAAQARLVEQGREAIALIRDRREAIADSYFDIGQALITLKSEAIAQALGHADVATMLRDELDLSVTTANKLIELATRVDRSLLRELQQERAAAILAVVDATPDDDTPEALLAKPFRLPSGDTLDLRTAPVATIIELARTLRLERAPSTKRTAGFTTTPRRPQGLRRAHRPHREGQGPARRGHLQADRLPRGAGSAGGVARPAARVRAGGRAAGQAALIGEAEPTAP
;
A
#
# COMPACT_ATOMS: atom_id res chain seq x y z
N MET A 1 25.19 -19.16 5.89
CA MET A 1 26.24 -18.18 6.26
C MET A 1 26.73 -17.50 4.99
N ALA A 2 26.15 -16.35 4.66
CA ALA A 2 26.50 -15.58 3.47
C ALA A 2 27.76 -14.76 3.74
N THR A 3 28.77 -14.91 2.88
CA THR A 3 30.02 -14.17 2.95
C THR A 3 29.77 -12.67 2.64
N PRO A 4 30.36 -11.74 3.42
CA PRO A 4 30.24 -10.32 3.13
C PRO A 4 31.00 -9.99 1.83
N ARG A 5 30.25 -9.56 0.82
CA ARG A 5 30.76 -9.16 -0.50
C ARG A 5 31.56 -7.86 -0.35
N ALA A 6 32.88 -7.95 -0.52
CA ALA A 6 33.80 -6.82 -0.43
C ALA A 6 33.39 -5.68 -1.37
N LYS A 7 33.07 -4.51 -0.80
CA LYS A 7 32.80 -3.27 -1.52
C LYS A 7 34.07 -2.82 -2.23
N LYS A 8 34.06 -2.91 -3.55
CA LYS A 8 35.10 -2.34 -4.44
C LYS A 8 35.17 -0.82 -4.20
N PRO A 9 36.34 -0.25 -3.89
CA PRO A 9 36.47 1.19 -3.66
C PRO A 9 36.13 1.95 -4.94
N ALA A 10 35.16 2.86 -4.84
CA ALA A 10 34.73 3.70 -5.96
C ALA A 10 35.88 4.65 -6.35
N ALA A 11 36.23 4.62 -7.64
CA ALA A 11 37.21 5.53 -8.22
C ALA A 11 36.76 6.99 -8.02
N LYS A 12 37.59 7.78 -7.33
CA LYS A 12 37.42 9.23 -7.18
C LYS A 12 37.40 9.85 -8.57
N LYS A 13 36.23 10.36 -8.99
CA LYS A 13 36.10 11.16 -10.21
C LYS A 13 36.97 12.42 -10.06
N PRO A 14 37.72 12.83 -11.09
CA PRO A 14 38.55 14.03 -11.04
C PRO A 14 37.66 15.25 -10.81
N ALA A 15 38.03 16.06 -9.81
CA ALA A 15 37.40 17.32 -9.50
C ALA A 15 37.61 18.27 -10.70
N THR A 16 36.60 18.38 -11.56
CA THR A 16 36.56 19.42 -12.58
C THR A 16 36.48 20.76 -11.86
N SER A 17 37.54 21.55 -11.99
CA SER A 17 37.63 22.90 -11.46
C SER A 17 36.46 23.73 -12.01
N ARG A 18 35.49 24.03 -11.13
CA ARG A 18 34.39 24.95 -11.45
C ARG A 18 34.99 26.33 -11.69
N LYS A 19 35.27 26.63 -12.95
CA LYS A 19 35.63 27.96 -13.44
C LYS A 19 34.58 28.95 -12.94
N LYS A 20 35.01 29.93 -12.14
CA LYS A 20 34.16 30.97 -11.55
C LYS A 20 33.33 31.62 -12.67
N PRO A 21 31.99 31.54 -12.67
CA PRO A 21 31.19 32.15 -13.72
C PRO A 21 31.42 33.67 -13.68
N ALA A 22 31.70 34.24 -14.85
CA ALA A 22 31.87 35.68 -15.01
C ALA A 22 30.60 36.44 -14.55
N PRO A 23 30.74 37.65 -13.99
CA PRO A 23 29.61 38.46 -13.55
C PRO A 23 28.66 38.71 -14.72
N THR A 24 27.41 38.31 -14.56
CA THR A 24 26.39 38.44 -15.60
C THR A 24 26.01 39.92 -15.73
N PRO A 25 25.98 40.50 -16.94
CA PRO A 25 25.65 41.91 -17.12
C PRO A 25 24.22 42.23 -16.61
N PRO A 26 23.98 43.46 -16.11
CA PRO A 26 22.69 43.86 -15.56
C PRO A 26 21.60 43.79 -16.64
N LYS A 27 20.55 43.00 -16.38
CA LYS A 27 19.43 42.82 -17.31
C LYS A 27 18.58 44.09 -17.33
N LYS A 28 18.41 44.70 -18.51
CA LYS A 28 17.48 45.82 -18.72
C LYS A 28 16.06 45.39 -18.33
N PRO A 29 15.26 46.23 -17.64
CA PRO A 29 13.91 45.88 -17.22
C PRO A 29 13.02 45.61 -18.44
N LEU A 30 12.20 44.57 -18.35
CA LEU A 30 11.23 44.23 -19.40
C LEU A 30 10.20 45.37 -19.55
N PRO A 31 9.74 45.67 -20.77
CA PRO A 31 8.72 46.69 -20.99
C PRO A 31 7.42 46.34 -20.24
N ALA A 32 6.76 47.35 -19.66
CA ALA A 32 5.63 47.16 -18.74
C ALA A 32 4.45 46.36 -19.34
N ALA A 33 4.22 46.47 -20.65
CA ALA A 33 3.19 45.70 -21.35
C ALA A 33 3.48 44.19 -21.32
N LEU A 34 4.75 43.78 -21.46
CA LEU A 34 5.15 42.37 -21.37
C LEU A 34 5.05 41.86 -19.94
N ALA A 35 5.42 42.69 -18.94
CA ALA A 35 5.28 42.31 -17.54
C ALA A 35 3.82 42.04 -17.15
N LYS A 36 2.87 42.88 -17.60
CA LYS A 36 1.42 42.67 -17.38
C LYS A 36 0.92 41.38 -18.02
N ARG A 37 1.30 41.10 -19.26
CA ARG A 37 0.92 39.86 -19.97
C ARG A 37 1.53 38.63 -19.30
N ALA A 38 2.80 38.69 -18.90
CA ALA A 38 3.46 37.60 -18.20
C ALA A 38 2.76 37.28 -16.88
N LYS A 39 2.38 38.29 -16.11
CA LYS A 39 1.61 38.11 -14.87
C LYS A 39 0.24 37.48 -15.16
N ALA A 40 -0.50 37.99 -16.12
CA ALA A 40 -1.81 37.43 -16.48
C ALA A 40 -1.72 35.96 -16.95
N LEU A 41 -0.70 35.60 -17.73
CA LEU A 41 -0.47 34.22 -18.15
C LEU A 41 -0.07 33.31 -16.98
N HIS A 42 0.76 33.81 -16.05
CA HIS A 42 1.11 33.09 -14.84
C HIS A 42 -0.11 32.84 -13.96
N ASP A 43 -0.91 33.87 -13.71
CA ASP A 43 -2.12 33.78 -12.88
C ASP A 43 -3.15 32.82 -13.51
N ALA A 44 -3.32 32.89 -14.83
CA ALA A 44 -4.18 31.95 -15.57
C ALA A 44 -3.65 30.50 -15.51
N ALA A 45 -2.34 30.30 -15.62
CA ALA A 45 -1.73 28.98 -15.48
C ALA A 45 -1.89 28.44 -14.05
N GLN A 46 -1.70 29.28 -13.04
CA GLN A 46 -1.89 28.92 -11.64
C GLN A 46 -3.34 28.53 -11.35
N ALA A 47 -4.31 29.28 -11.88
CA ALA A 47 -5.73 28.93 -11.74
C ALA A 47 -6.06 27.55 -12.32
N ARG A 48 -5.53 27.23 -13.51
CA ARG A 48 -5.70 25.89 -14.13
C ARG A 48 -5.06 24.79 -13.29
N LEU A 49 -3.88 25.02 -12.72
CA LEU A 49 -3.22 24.05 -11.84
C LEU A 49 -4.01 23.81 -10.54
N VAL A 50 -4.62 24.87 -9.98
CA VAL A 50 -5.49 24.74 -8.81
C VAL A 50 -6.75 23.93 -9.13
N GLU A 51 -7.38 24.17 -10.28
CA GLU A 51 -8.55 23.41 -10.74
C GLU A 51 -8.21 21.93 -10.95
N GLN A 52 -7.14 21.63 -11.72
CA GLN A 52 -6.64 20.27 -11.91
C GLN A 52 -6.28 19.58 -10.58
N GLY A 53 -5.68 20.32 -9.65
CA GLY A 53 -5.37 19.82 -8.32
C GLY A 53 -6.63 19.43 -7.53
N ARG A 54 -7.69 20.24 -7.60
CA ARG A 54 -8.97 19.95 -6.94
C ARG A 54 -9.66 18.74 -7.56
N GLU A 55 -9.69 18.63 -8.88
CA GLU A 55 -10.24 17.47 -9.59
C GLU A 55 -9.48 16.18 -9.24
N ALA A 56 -8.15 16.23 -9.20
CA ALA A 56 -7.34 15.08 -8.81
C ALA A 56 -7.59 14.66 -7.34
N ILE A 57 -7.73 15.61 -6.42
CA ILE A 57 -8.08 15.33 -5.02
C ILE A 57 -9.46 14.68 -4.92
N ALA A 58 -10.45 15.18 -5.66
CA ALA A 58 -11.79 14.59 -5.70
C ALA A 58 -11.73 13.15 -6.22
N LEU A 59 -11.06 12.90 -7.35
CA LEU A 59 -10.88 11.56 -7.91
C LEU A 59 -10.20 10.60 -6.92
N ILE A 60 -9.20 11.05 -6.18
CA ILE A 60 -8.52 10.23 -5.16
C ILE A 60 -9.49 9.85 -4.04
N ARG A 61 -10.37 10.76 -3.60
CA ARG A 61 -11.38 10.46 -2.57
C ARG A 61 -12.36 9.40 -3.05
N ASP A 62 -12.91 9.55 -4.26
CA ASP A 62 -13.83 8.57 -4.84
C ASP A 62 -13.19 7.19 -4.97
N ARG A 63 -11.91 7.14 -5.42
CA ARG A 63 -11.18 5.88 -5.54
C ARG A 63 -10.92 5.21 -4.19
N ARG A 64 -10.66 6.00 -3.14
CA ARG A 64 -10.48 5.45 -1.78
C ARG A 64 -11.75 4.80 -1.24
N GLU A 65 -12.90 5.41 -1.48
CA GLU A 65 -14.20 4.82 -1.10
C GLU A 65 -14.47 3.53 -1.87
N ALA A 66 -14.24 3.53 -3.20
CA ALA A 66 -14.39 2.34 -4.03
C ALA A 66 -13.43 1.19 -3.65
N ILE A 67 -12.23 1.52 -3.16
CA ILE A 67 -11.27 0.55 -2.63
C ILE A 67 -11.81 -0.07 -1.34
N ALA A 68 -12.34 0.73 -0.41
CA ALA A 68 -12.94 0.21 0.83
C ALA A 68 -14.11 -0.74 0.55
N ASP A 69 -14.97 -0.39 -0.42
CA ASP A 69 -16.04 -1.25 -0.90
C ASP A 69 -15.53 -2.57 -1.48
N SER A 70 -14.54 -2.47 -2.38
CA SER A 70 -13.91 -3.65 -2.97
C SER A 70 -13.35 -4.60 -1.90
N TYR A 71 -12.74 -4.08 -0.82
CA TYR A 71 -12.23 -4.93 0.26
C TYR A 71 -13.33 -5.69 0.99
N PHE A 72 -14.46 -5.03 1.27
CA PHE A 72 -15.61 -5.69 1.89
C PHE A 72 -16.16 -6.79 0.98
N ASP A 73 -16.38 -6.47 -0.30
CA ASP A 73 -16.96 -7.39 -1.28
C ASP A 73 -16.02 -8.59 -1.54
N ILE A 74 -14.70 -8.37 -1.60
CA ILE A 74 -13.71 -9.45 -1.69
C ILE A 74 -13.76 -10.32 -0.42
N GLY A 75 -13.83 -9.71 0.77
CA GLY A 75 -13.95 -10.46 2.01
C GLY A 75 -15.19 -11.36 2.05
N GLN A 76 -16.34 -10.85 1.58
CA GLN A 76 -17.58 -11.64 1.45
C GLN A 76 -17.43 -12.79 0.46
N ALA A 77 -16.84 -12.55 -0.71
CA ALA A 77 -16.59 -13.61 -1.69
C ALA A 77 -15.63 -14.69 -1.14
N LEU A 78 -14.61 -14.27 -0.37
CA LEU A 78 -13.67 -15.19 0.27
C LEU A 78 -14.32 -16.08 1.34
N ILE A 79 -15.38 -15.63 2.02
CA ILE A 79 -16.16 -16.47 2.95
C ILE A 79 -16.73 -17.66 2.20
N THR A 80 -17.32 -17.44 1.02
CA THR A 80 -17.82 -18.51 0.17
C THR A 80 -16.69 -19.42 -0.29
N LEU A 81 -15.58 -18.86 -0.79
CA LEU A 81 -14.44 -19.61 -1.31
C LEU A 81 -13.66 -20.40 -0.25
N LYS A 82 -13.83 -20.12 1.05
CA LYS A 82 -13.11 -20.82 2.12
C LYS A 82 -13.50 -22.30 2.26
N SER A 83 -14.56 -22.75 1.61
CA SER A 83 -14.98 -24.16 1.61
C SER A 83 -13.99 -25.07 0.89
N GLU A 84 -13.51 -26.13 1.57
CA GLU A 84 -12.64 -27.14 0.97
C GLU A 84 -13.31 -27.85 -0.23
N ALA A 85 -14.63 -28.03 -0.19
CA ALA A 85 -15.38 -28.64 -1.28
C ALA A 85 -15.31 -27.79 -2.57
N ILE A 86 -15.27 -26.47 -2.45
CA ILE A 86 -15.14 -25.58 -3.61
C ILE A 86 -13.73 -25.66 -4.20
N ALA A 87 -12.69 -25.68 -3.35
CA ALA A 87 -11.32 -25.86 -3.82
C ALA A 87 -11.15 -27.19 -4.59
N GLN A 88 -11.70 -28.29 -4.04
CA GLN A 88 -11.69 -29.60 -4.70
C GLN A 88 -12.49 -29.60 -6.01
N ALA A 89 -13.67 -28.96 -6.04
CA ALA A 89 -14.48 -28.85 -7.25
C ALA A 89 -13.77 -28.07 -8.38
N LEU A 90 -12.89 -27.13 -8.02
CA LEU A 90 -12.05 -26.37 -8.94
C LEU A 90 -10.74 -27.10 -9.31
N GLY A 91 -10.53 -28.32 -8.81
CA GLY A 91 -9.35 -29.13 -9.13
C GLY A 91 -8.11 -28.82 -8.28
N HIS A 92 -8.26 -28.04 -7.21
CA HIS A 92 -7.17 -27.70 -6.30
C HIS A 92 -7.12 -28.68 -5.11
N ALA A 93 -5.91 -28.98 -4.63
CA ALA A 93 -5.71 -29.91 -3.52
C ALA A 93 -6.23 -29.37 -2.18
N ASP A 94 -6.05 -28.06 -1.95
CA ASP A 94 -6.51 -27.35 -0.77
C ASP A 94 -6.82 -25.87 -1.09
N VAL A 95 -7.51 -25.20 -0.17
CA VAL A 95 -7.86 -23.78 -0.29
C VAL A 95 -6.61 -22.91 -0.41
N ALA A 96 -5.52 -23.28 0.26
CA ALA A 96 -4.28 -22.51 0.24
C ALA A 96 -3.60 -22.50 -1.14
N THR A 97 -3.69 -23.59 -1.90
CA THR A 97 -3.18 -23.70 -3.27
C THR A 97 -4.10 -22.94 -4.23
N MET A 98 -5.42 -23.13 -4.12
CA MET A 98 -6.39 -22.37 -4.91
C MET A 98 -6.21 -20.84 -4.78
N LEU A 99 -6.07 -20.33 -3.55
CA LEU A 99 -5.89 -18.88 -3.34
C LEU A 99 -4.59 -18.35 -3.95
N ARG A 100 -3.51 -19.14 -3.97
CA ARG A 100 -2.24 -18.74 -4.57
C ARG A 100 -2.29 -18.77 -6.09
N ASP A 101 -2.85 -19.81 -6.66
CA ASP A 101 -2.81 -20.02 -8.11
C ASP A 101 -3.85 -19.15 -8.85
N GLU A 102 -5.04 -18.97 -8.29
CA GLU A 102 -6.13 -18.22 -8.94
C GLU A 102 -6.10 -16.72 -8.62
N LEU A 103 -5.71 -16.36 -7.38
CA LEU A 103 -5.87 -14.99 -6.87
C LEU A 103 -4.55 -14.32 -6.47
N ASP A 104 -3.41 -15.02 -6.55
CA ASP A 104 -2.11 -14.56 -6.04
C ASP A 104 -2.19 -14.06 -4.58
N LEU A 105 -3.01 -14.74 -3.76
CA LEU A 105 -3.29 -14.36 -2.37
C LEU A 105 -2.75 -15.39 -1.37
N SER A 106 -2.14 -14.87 -0.30
CA SER A 106 -1.80 -15.70 0.86
C SER A 106 -3.03 -15.99 1.73
N VAL A 107 -3.06 -17.16 2.37
CA VAL A 107 -4.12 -17.54 3.32
C VAL A 107 -4.26 -16.52 4.45
N THR A 108 -3.14 -15.99 4.96
CA THR A 108 -3.14 -14.96 6.01
C THR A 108 -3.82 -13.68 5.55
N THR A 109 -3.56 -13.24 4.31
CA THR A 109 -4.22 -12.05 3.74
C THR A 109 -5.71 -12.31 3.56
N ALA A 110 -6.09 -13.48 3.03
CA ALA A 110 -7.49 -13.84 2.83
C ALA A 110 -8.26 -13.87 4.15
N ASN A 111 -7.69 -14.47 5.21
CA ASN A 111 -8.30 -14.50 6.53
C ASN A 111 -8.52 -13.09 7.11
N LYS A 112 -7.57 -12.16 6.92
CA LYS A 112 -7.74 -10.77 7.36
C LYS A 112 -8.89 -10.06 6.63
N LEU A 113 -9.05 -10.32 5.34
CA LEU A 113 -10.15 -9.73 4.55
C LEU A 113 -11.50 -10.31 4.97
N ILE A 114 -11.56 -11.61 5.19
CA ILE A 114 -12.75 -12.28 5.75
C ILE A 114 -13.09 -11.66 7.11
N GLU A 115 -12.11 -11.54 8.00
CA GLU A 115 -12.32 -11.01 9.34
C GLU A 115 -12.82 -9.56 9.34
N LEU A 116 -12.28 -8.72 8.45
CA LEU A 116 -12.80 -7.36 8.26
C LEU A 116 -14.26 -7.39 7.77
N ALA A 117 -14.59 -8.23 6.80
CA ALA A 117 -15.95 -8.30 6.25
C ALA A 117 -16.98 -8.92 7.20
N THR A 118 -16.55 -9.76 8.16
CA THR A 118 -17.46 -10.38 9.14
C THR A 118 -17.67 -9.55 10.40
N ARG A 119 -16.71 -8.74 10.81
CA ARG A 119 -16.74 -8.01 12.09
C ARG A 119 -16.91 -6.50 11.96
N VAL A 120 -16.72 -5.94 10.77
CA VAL A 120 -16.79 -4.50 10.54
C VAL A 120 -17.83 -4.21 9.47
N ASP A 121 -18.78 -3.33 9.80
CA ASP A 121 -19.78 -2.89 8.86
C ASP A 121 -19.15 -2.15 7.66
N ARG A 122 -19.79 -2.27 6.49
CA ARG A 122 -19.34 -1.63 5.23
C ARG A 122 -19.19 -0.12 5.38
N SER A 123 -20.13 0.53 6.07
CA SER A 123 -20.08 1.97 6.36
C SER A 123 -18.87 2.33 7.22
N LEU A 124 -18.60 1.54 8.26
CA LEU A 124 -17.48 1.74 9.16
C LEU A 124 -16.13 1.51 8.47
N LEU A 125 -16.04 0.52 7.58
CA LEU A 125 -14.83 0.27 6.79
C LEU A 125 -14.51 1.43 5.83
N ARG A 126 -15.54 2.08 5.25
CA ARG A 126 -15.36 3.29 4.43
C ARG A 126 -14.81 4.45 5.26
N GLU A 127 -15.34 4.66 6.46
CA GLU A 127 -14.88 5.72 7.37
C GLU A 127 -13.43 5.49 7.80
N LEU A 128 -13.12 4.30 8.32
CA LEU A 128 -11.83 4.01 8.95
C LEU A 128 -10.74 3.68 7.93
N GLN A 129 -11.11 3.12 6.77
CA GLN A 129 -10.21 2.48 5.81
C GLN A 129 -9.59 1.18 6.36
N GLN A 130 -9.04 0.35 5.47
CA GLN A 130 -8.58 -1.02 5.79
C GLN A 130 -7.56 -1.09 6.94
N GLU A 131 -6.47 -0.30 6.87
CA GLU A 131 -5.37 -0.41 7.84
C GLU A 131 -5.81 -0.06 9.27
N ARG A 132 -6.62 0.99 9.40
CA ARG A 132 -7.13 1.42 10.70
C ARG A 132 -8.16 0.44 11.25
N ALA A 133 -9.09 -0.04 10.42
CA ALA A 133 -10.06 -1.05 10.82
C ALA A 133 -9.37 -2.32 11.33
N ALA A 134 -8.33 -2.79 10.61
CA ALA A 134 -7.53 -3.93 11.05
C ALA A 134 -6.79 -3.67 12.37
N ALA A 135 -6.27 -2.45 12.58
CA ALA A 135 -5.63 -2.08 13.84
C ALA A 135 -6.62 -2.05 15.01
N ILE A 136 -7.85 -1.57 14.80
CA ILE A 136 -8.90 -1.55 15.82
C ILE A 136 -9.36 -2.97 16.16
N LEU A 137 -9.57 -3.83 15.15
CA LEU A 137 -9.85 -5.25 15.41
C LEU A 137 -8.74 -5.90 16.23
N ALA A 138 -7.48 -5.56 15.98
CA ALA A 138 -6.37 -6.07 16.78
C ALA A 138 -6.43 -5.62 18.25
N VAL A 139 -6.99 -4.43 18.54
CA VAL A 139 -7.28 -3.96 19.91
C VAL A 139 -8.44 -4.77 20.50
N VAL A 140 -9.53 -4.98 19.75
CA VAL A 140 -10.67 -5.81 20.17
C VAL A 140 -10.20 -7.22 20.57
N ASP A 141 -9.32 -7.83 19.78
CA ASP A 141 -8.78 -9.16 20.11
C ASP A 141 -7.86 -9.18 21.33
N ALA A 142 -7.28 -8.02 21.65
CA ALA A 142 -6.38 -7.87 22.77
C ALA A 142 -7.14 -7.59 24.07
N THR A 143 -8.32 -6.97 24.01
CA THR A 143 -9.19 -6.75 25.16
C THR A 143 -9.82 -8.07 25.63
N PRO A 144 -10.03 -8.25 26.95
CA PRO A 144 -10.66 -9.46 27.48
C PRO A 144 -12.17 -9.46 27.29
N ASP A 145 -12.77 -8.28 27.17
CA ASP A 145 -14.21 -8.10 26.95
C ASP A 145 -14.54 -8.37 25.48
N ASP A 146 -15.71 -8.96 25.22
CA ASP A 146 -16.26 -9.19 23.87
C ASP A 146 -16.74 -7.87 23.25
N ASP A 147 -15.86 -6.88 23.19
CA ASP A 147 -16.14 -5.56 22.63
C ASP A 147 -16.36 -5.65 21.12
N THR A 148 -17.28 -4.84 20.60
CA THR A 148 -17.40 -4.64 19.15
C THR A 148 -16.55 -3.43 18.73
N PRO A 149 -16.08 -3.36 17.47
CA PRO A 149 -15.35 -2.18 17.00
C PRO A 149 -16.17 -0.89 17.15
N GLU A 150 -17.50 -0.94 16.98
CA GLU A 150 -18.40 0.20 17.19
C GLU A 150 -18.41 0.67 18.65
N ALA A 151 -18.42 -0.28 19.60
CA ALA A 151 -18.41 0.02 21.03
C ALA A 151 -17.10 0.72 21.45
N LEU A 152 -15.96 0.24 20.95
CA LEU A 152 -14.66 0.88 21.19
C LEU A 152 -14.56 2.27 20.56
N LEU A 153 -15.27 2.53 19.46
CA LEU A 153 -15.25 3.83 18.77
C LEU A 153 -16.28 4.83 19.30
N ALA A 154 -17.19 4.39 20.17
CA ALA A 154 -18.19 5.27 20.80
C ALA A 154 -17.61 6.10 21.95
N LYS A 155 -16.48 5.68 22.54
CA LYS A 155 -15.87 6.32 23.71
C LYS A 155 -14.35 6.37 23.58
N PRO A 156 -13.66 7.39 24.15
CA PRO A 156 -12.20 7.38 24.25
C PRO A 156 -11.72 6.14 25.01
N PHE A 157 -10.76 5.43 24.43
CA PHE A 157 -10.19 4.22 25.01
C PHE A 157 -9.25 4.59 26.17
N ARG A 158 -9.41 3.96 27.33
CA ARG A 158 -8.54 4.21 28.49
C ARG A 158 -7.29 3.34 28.41
N LEU A 159 -6.13 3.98 28.39
CA LEU A 159 -4.84 3.32 28.39
C LEU A 159 -4.49 2.82 29.79
N PRO A 160 -3.64 1.77 29.91
CA PRO A 160 -3.09 1.34 31.20
C PRO A 160 -2.31 2.43 31.94
N SER A 161 -1.78 3.44 31.22
CA SER A 161 -1.13 4.61 31.82
C SER A 161 -2.09 5.56 32.54
N GLY A 162 -3.40 5.40 32.33
CA GLY A 162 -4.45 6.32 32.79
C GLY A 162 -4.84 7.39 31.76
N ASP A 163 -4.09 7.53 30.67
CA ASP A 163 -4.41 8.45 29.58
C ASP A 163 -5.60 7.93 28.74
N THR A 164 -6.25 8.82 28.00
CA THR A 164 -7.33 8.46 27.06
C THR A 164 -6.87 8.61 25.61
N LEU A 165 -7.17 7.63 24.76
CA LEU A 165 -6.86 7.62 23.34
C LEU A 165 -8.13 7.52 22.50
N ASP A 166 -8.34 8.47 21.59
CA ASP A 166 -9.40 8.37 20.58
C ASP A 166 -8.92 7.55 19.39
N LEU A 167 -9.51 6.35 19.21
CA LEU A 167 -9.13 5.41 18.16
C LEU A 167 -9.49 5.90 16.74
N ARG A 168 -10.42 6.86 16.59
CA ARG A 168 -10.78 7.42 15.28
C ARG A 168 -9.69 8.33 14.73
N THR A 169 -9.08 9.13 15.61
CA THR A 169 -8.13 10.17 15.22
C THR A 169 -6.67 9.79 15.47
N ALA A 170 -6.40 8.85 16.38
CA ALA A 170 -5.04 8.41 16.70
C ALA A 170 -4.28 7.89 15.46
N PRO A 171 -2.95 8.05 15.39
CA PRO A 171 -2.16 7.42 14.33
C PRO A 171 -2.28 5.88 14.38
N VAL A 172 -2.35 5.23 13.21
CA VAL A 172 -2.54 3.77 13.12
C VAL A 172 -1.41 3.01 13.83
N ALA A 173 -0.17 3.49 13.73
CA ALA A 173 0.97 2.91 14.44
C ALA A 173 0.75 2.87 15.96
N THR A 174 0.15 3.92 16.53
CA THR A 174 -0.14 3.99 17.98
C THR A 174 -1.20 2.97 18.40
N ILE A 175 -2.20 2.74 17.55
CA ILE A 175 -3.26 1.73 17.78
C ILE A 175 -2.66 0.31 17.74
N ILE A 176 -1.73 0.06 16.80
CA ILE A 176 -1.04 -1.23 16.69
C ILE A 176 -0.16 -1.49 17.92
N GLU A 177 0.59 -0.48 18.38
CA GLU A 177 1.40 -0.61 19.60
C GLU A 177 0.51 -0.83 20.83
N LEU A 178 -0.64 -0.15 20.93
CA LEU A 178 -1.63 -0.40 21.98
C LEU A 178 -2.14 -1.86 21.97
N ALA A 179 -2.54 -2.38 20.81
CA ALA A 179 -2.94 -3.78 20.69
C ALA A 179 -1.82 -4.73 21.14
N ARG A 180 -0.56 -4.41 20.81
CA ARG A 180 0.60 -5.19 21.24
C ARG A 180 0.80 -5.12 22.76
N THR A 181 0.72 -3.94 23.39
CA THR A 181 0.88 -3.81 24.85
C THR A 181 -0.19 -4.59 25.59
N LEU A 182 -1.46 -4.48 25.17
CA LEU A 182 -2.57 -5.24 25.75
C LEU A 182 -2.35 -6.77 25.63
N ARG A 183 -1.87 -7.24 24.48
CA ARG A 183 -1.53 -8.67 24.30
C ARG A 183 -0.38 -9.11 25.21
N LEU A 184 0.62 -8.26 25.43
CA LEU A 184 1.75 -8.56 26.32
C LEU A 184 1.33 -8.59 27.79
N GLU A 185 0.43 -7.69 28.21
CA GLU A 185 -0.14 -7.68 29.55
C GLU A 185 -1.03 -8.89 29.81
N ARG A 186 -1.81 -9.31 28.79
CA ARG A 186 -2.66 -10.50 28.85
C ARG A 186 -1.88 -11.79 28.77
N ALA A 187 -0.73 -11.80 28.07
CA ALA A 187 0.08 -12.99 27.93
C ALA A 187 0.34 -13.52 29.33
N PRO A 188 -0.18 -14.72 29.69
CA PRO A 188 0.00 -15.24 31.02
C PRO A 188 1.50 -15.20 31.27
N SER A 189 1.90 -14.62 32.41
CA SER A 189 3.22 -14.83 32.98
C SER A 189 3.29 -16.31 33.31
N THR A 190 3.40 -17.11 32.25
CA THR A 190 3.79 -18.50 32.27
C THR A 190 5.14 -18.39 32.90
N LYS A 191 5.17 -18.60 34.22
CA LYS A 191 6.37 -18.71 35.03
C LYS A 191 7.30 -19.50 34.15
N ARG A 192 8.29 -18.82 33.55
CA ARG A 192 9.25 -19.47 32.66
C ARG A 192 9.71 -20.65 33.48
N THR A 193 9.29 -21.85 33.09
CA THR A 193 9.66 -23.04 33.84
C THR A 193 11.17 -22.98 33.84
N ALA A 194 11.74 -22.82 35.03
CA ALA A 194 13.16 -22.58 35.27
C ALA A 194 13.94 -23.87 34.97
N GLY A 195 13.81 -24.37 33.75
CA GLY A 195 14.19 -25.70 33.30
C GLY A 195 14.41 -25.81 31.79
N PHE A 196 14.15 -24.75 31.01
CA PHE A 196 14.58 -24.70 29.60
C PHE A 196 15.59 -23.58 29.36
N THR A 197 16.61 -23.50 30.21
CA THR A 197 17.90 -22.98 29.75
C THR A 197 18.51 -24.03 28.83
N THR A 198 18.14 -23.98 27.55
CA THR A 198 19.14 -24.30 26.52
C THR A 198 20.19 -23.20 26.54
N THR A 199 20.92 -23.05 27.64
CA THR A 199 22.33 -22.75 27.55
C THR A 199 22.86 -23.83 26.62
N PRO A 200 23.30 -23.51 25.39
CA PRO A 200 24.15 -24.45 24.71
C PRO A 200 25.33 -24.61 25.65
N ARG A 201 25.39 -25.74 26.34
CA ARG A 201 26.66 -26.31 26.80
C ARG A 201 27.44 -26.50 25.51
N ARG A 202 28.09 -25.41 25.11
CA ARG A 202 28.98 -25.28 23.98
C ARG A 202 29.93 -26.46 24.12
N PRO A 203 29.94 -27.45 23.22
CA PRO A 203 30.99 -28.45 23.25
C PRO A 203 32.30 -27.73 22.90
N GLN A 204 32.98 -27.22 23.92
CA GLN A 204 34.43 -27.03 23.93
C GLN A 204 35.03 -28.42 23.75
N GLY A 205 35.13 -28.91 22.51
CA GLY A 205 35.55 -30.30 22.34
C GLY A 205 35.81 -30.81 20.93
N LEU A 206 35.27 -30.21 19.87
CA LEU A 206 35.57 -30.67 18.50
C LEU A 206 36.56 -29.73 17.82
N ARG A 207 37.77 -29.71 18.41
CA ARG A 207 39.01 -29.54 17.65
C ARG A 207 39.33 -30.88 16.99
N ARG A 208 39.75 -30.83 15.71
CA ARG A 208 40.33 -31.91 14.88
C ARG A 208 39.27 -32.88 14.33
N ALA A 209 39.26 -33.26 13.05
CA ALA A 209 40.36 -33.43 12.13
C ALA A 209 39.97 -33.17 10.65
N HIS A 210 40.94 -32.63 9.91
CA HIS A 210 41.27 -32.94 8.52
C HIS A 210 40.28 -33.77 7.70
N ARG A 211 39.77 -33.16 6.62
CA ARG A 211 39.58 -33.88 5.35
C ARG A 211 40.05 -33.01 4.19
N PRO A 212 41.31 -33.14 3.74
CA PRO A 212 41.74 -32.62 2.44
C PRO A 212 41.30 -33.58 1.32
N HIS A 213 41.34 -33.07 0.09
CA HIS A 213 41.16 -33.76 -1.19
C HIS A 213 39.76 -34.28 -1.55
N ARG A 214 39.14 -33.58 -2.51
CA ARG A 214 38.96 -34.19 -3.83
C ARG A 214 39.06 -33.14 -4.93
N GLU A 215 40.25 -33.07 -5.52
CA GLU A 215 40.46 -32.63 -6.90
C GLU A 215 39.72 -33.57 -7.85
N GLY A 216 39.24 -33.02 -8.95
CA GLY A 216 38.50 -33.72 -10.01
C GLY A 216 37.50 -32.74 -10.64
N GLN A 217 37.99 -31.73 -11.36
CA GLN A 217 38.09 -31.73 -12.83
C GLN A 217 36.75 -31.97 -13.53
N GLY A 218 36.27 -30.89 -14.17
CA GLY A 218 35.21 -30.92 -15.17
C GLY A 218 34.89 -29.51 -15.69
N PRO A 219 35.61 -29.00 -16.71
CA PRO A 219 35.35 -27.71 -17.32
C PRO A 219 34.48 -27.86 -18.58
N ALA A 220 33.20 -27.48 -18.53
CA ALA A 220 32.33 -27.28 -19.69
C ALA A 220 30.96 -26.79 -19.15
N ARG A 221 30.31 -25.71 -19.57
CA ARG A 221 30.37 -24.88 -20.77
C ARG A 221 29.98 -23.45 -20.36
N ARG A 222 30.85 -22.47 -20.65
CA ARG A 222 30.40 -21.08 -20.80
C ARG A 222 29.59 -21.00 -22.08
N GLY A 223 28.27 -21.02 -21.95
CA GLY A 223 27.38 -20.52 -22.99
C GLY A 223 27.62 -19.03 -23.15
N HIS A 224 28.32 -18.68 -24.23
CA HIS A 224 28.58 -17.33 -24.67
C HIS A 224 27.24 -16.76 -25.19
N LEU A 225 26.45 -16.12 -24.33
CA LEU A 225 25.35 -15.29 -24.80
C LEU A 225 25.93 -13.97 -25.28
N GLN A 226 26.08 -13.89 -26.59
CA GLN A 226 26.31 -12.69 -27.39
C GLN A 226 25.33 -11.61 -26.92
N ALA A 227 25.88 -10.56 -26.32
CA ALA A 227 25.21 -9.28 -26.24
C ALA A 227 25.25 -8.69 -27.65
N ASP A 228 24.19 -8.92 -28.42
CA ASP A 228 23.94 -8.16 -29.63
C ASP A 228 23.80 -6.69 -29.26
N ARG A 229 24.82 -5.95 -29.68
CA ARG A 229 24.81 -4.49 -29.74
C ARG A 229 23.70 -4.07 -30.68
N LEU A 230 22.58 -3.62 -30.11
CA LEU A 230 21.63 -2.80 -30.86
C LEU A 230 22.34 -1.49 -31.30
N PRO A 231 22.25 -1.12 -32.58
CA PRO A 231 22.83 0.11 -33.08
C PRO A 231 22.09 1.32 -32.49
N ARG A 232 22.87 2.33 -32.08
CA ARG A 232 22.38 3.69 -31.89
C ARG A 232 21.96 4.23 -33.25
N GLY A 233 20.68 4.04 -33.58
CA GLY A 233 20.01 4.71 -34.69
C GLY A 233 19.79 6.18 -34.33
N ALA A 234 20.55 7.03 -34.99
CA ALA A 234 20.25 8.43 -35.16
C ALA A 234 18.99 8.59 -36.02
N GLY A 235 18.16 9.60 -35.69
CA GLY A 235 17.24 10.24 -36.62
C GLY A 235 15.91 9.52 -36.88
N SER A 236 14.83 10.07 -36.32
CA SER A 236 13.67 10.39 -37.16
C SER A 236 12.78 11.40 -36.43
N ALA A 237 12.75 12.61 -36.99
CA ALA A 237 11.68 13.55 -36.79
C ALA A 237 10.41 12.97 -37.43
N GLY A 238 9.64 12.21 -36.64
CA GLY A 238 8.32 11.72 -37.02
C GLY A 238 7.25 12.57 -36.34
N GLY A 239 6.78 13.60 -37.02
CA GLY A 239 5.58 14.33 -36.64
C GLY A 239 4.38 13.39 -36.66
N VAL A 240 3.94 12.94 -35.48
CA VAL A 240 2.67 12.24 -35.37
C VAL A 240 1.59 13.30 -35.31
N ALA A 241 0.87 13.40 -36.42
CA ALA A 241 -0.36 14.16 -36.55
C ALA A 241 -1.30 13.83 -35.39
N ARG A 242 -1.67 14.87 -34.63
CA ARG A 242 -2.78 14.81 -33.69
C ARG A 242 -4.05 14.46 -34.48
N PRO A 243 -4.76 13.36 -34.17
CA PRO A 243 -6.10 13.20 -34.69
C PRO A 243 -6.98 14.30 -34.10
N ALA A 244 -7.58 15.09 -34.98
CA ALA A 244 -8.60 16.05 -34.63
C ALA A 244 -9.72 15.31 -33.87
N ALA A 245 -9.86 15.62 -32.59
CA ALA A 245 -11.02 15.21 -31.81
C ALA A 245 -12.26 15.81 -32.48
N ARG A 246 -12.99 14.95 -33.19
CA ARG A 246 -14.28 15.26 -33.77
C ARG A 246 -15.25 15.46 -32.61
N VAL A 247 -15.46 16.73 -32.26
CA VAL A 247 -16.52 17.19 -31.37
C VAL A 247 -17.84 16.69 -31.95
N ARG A 248 -18.36 15.60 -31.38
CA ARG A 248 -19.71 15.13 -31.69
C ARG A 248 -20.66 15.96 -30.84
N ALA A 249 -21.12 17.05 -31.45
CA ALA A 249 -22.22 17.85 -30.96
C ALA A 249 -23.50 17.00 -30.87
N GLY A 250 -24.31 17.31 -29.84
CA GLY A 250 -25.76 17.31 -29.96
C GLY A 250 -26.46 15.96 -29.85
N GLY A 251 -26.80 15.58 -28.62
CA GLY A 251 -27.78 14.54 -28.32
C GLY A 251 -28.52 14.85 -27.02
N ARG A 252 -29.26 15.96 -26.99
CA ARG A 252 -30.25 16.26 -25.95
C ARG A 252 -31.34 15.18 -26.04
N ALA A 253 -31.31 14.20 -25.15
CA ALA A 253 -32.47 13.40 -24.83
C ALA A 253 -33.20 14.08 -23.67
N ALA A 254 -34.32 14.73 -23.98
CA ALA A 254 -35.31 15.16 -23.02
C ALA A 254 -35.93 13.90 -22.39
N GLY A 255 -35.55 13.62 -21.14
CA GLY A 255 -36.20 12.62 -20.29
C GLY A 255 -37.11 13.33 -19.31
N GLN A 256 -38.41 13.10 -19.49
CA GLN A 256 -39.52 13.69 -18.76
C GLN A 256 -39.40 13.48 -17.24
N ALA A 257 -39.52 14.58 -16.50
CA ALA A 257 -39.89 14.56 -15.09
C ALA A 257 -41.38 14.25 -15.00
N ALA A 258 -41.73 12.99 -14.71
CA ALA A 258 -43.06 12.63 -14.25
C ALA A 258 -43.15 12.94 -12.75
N LEU A 259 -43.98 13.92 -12.43
CA LEU A 259 -44.54 14.13 -11.10
C LEU A 259 -45.23 12.84 -10.64
N ILE A 260 -44.81 12.30 -9.50
CA ILE A 260 -45.67 11.44 -8.69
C ILE A 260 -45.67 12.07 -7.30
N GLY A 261 -46.78 12.73 -6.98
CA GLY A 261 -47.11 13.16 -5.63
C GLY A 261 -47.54 11.95 -4.83
N GLU A 262 -46.94 11.76 -3.66
CA GLU A 262 -47.50 10.90 -2.63
C GLU A 262 -48.04 11.78 -1.51
N ALA A 263 -49.33 11.63 -1.29
CA ALA A 263 -50.11 12.27 -0.26
C ALA A 263 -49.75 11.68 1.12
N GLU A 264 -49.57 12.56 2.10
CA GLU A 264 -49.61 12.19 3.52
C GLU A 264 -51.06 11.80 3.90
N PRO A 265 -51.29 10.61 4.49
CA PRO A 265 -52.50 10.36 5.25
C PRO A 265 -52.32 10.86 6.69
N THR A 266 -53.00 11.96 6.99
CA THR A 266 -53.34 12.37 8.35
C THR A 266 -54.28 11.34 8.97
N ALA A 267 -53.99 10.85 10.18
CA ALA A 267 -54.91 10.03 10.96
C ALA A 267 -54.62 10.19 12.48
N PRO A 268 -55.60 9.87 13.34
CA PRO A 268 -56.26 10.82 14.26
C PRO A 268 -55.61 11.03 15.63
#